data_AF-A0A2E2YAK7-F1
#
_entry.id   AF-A0A2E2YAK7-F1
#
_cell.length_a   1.000
_cell.length_b   1.000
_cell.length_c   1.000
_cell.angle_alpha   90.00
_cell.angle_beta   90.00
_cell.angle_gamma   90.00
#
_symmetry.space_group_name_H-M   'P 1'
#
loop_
_entity.id
_entity.type
_entity.pdbx_description
1 polymer ?
#
loop_
_entity_poly.entity_id
_entity_poly.type
_entity_poly.pdbx_seq_one_letter_code
_entity_poly.pdbx_strand_id
1 'polypeptide(L)'
;MDLRPTQSKHLVTGKDGTRIYTVNPKVWNAHIKSIHSKHNIPEWYMQPSFKWLYEHTKIGYFPRGLAIEKAKEIYVIEGGEKDYTLLAHEYGHILGHGHTNNLVPNLMNPIDSMRLTDGDKISDRFEENFREYYEKVLVPHERNRALPAVIALGMIAYGMIG
;
A
#
# COMPACT_ATOMS: atom_id res chain seq x y z
N MET A 1 -1.82 15.74 -16.74
CA MET A 1 -0.74 14.79 -17.05
C MET A 1 -1.23 13.41 -16.69
N ASP A 2 -1.13 12.44 -17.60
CA ASP A 2 -1.69 11.11 -17.40
C ASP A 2 -0.65 10.18 -16.75
N LEU A 3 -0.91 9.78 -15.50
CA LEU A 3 -0.05 8.88 -14.72
C LEU A 3 -0.56 7.43 -14.72
N ARG A 4 -1.63 7.15 -15.48
CA ARG A 4 -2.30 5.85 -15.45
C ARG A 4 -1.46 4.78 -16.16
N PRO A 5 -1.29 3.59 -15.54
CA PRO A 5 -0.73 2.42 -16.22
C PRO A 5 -1.56 2.03 -17.44
N THR A 6 -0.91 1.64 -18.53
CA THR A 6 -1.58 1.33 -19.81
C THR A 6 -2.38 0.03 -19.82
N GLN A 7 -2.08 -0.89 -18.90
CA GLN A 7 -2.75 -2.18 -18.77
C GLN A 7 -3.07 -2.47 -17.30
N SER A 8 -4.25 -2.03 -16.89
CA SER A 8 -4.75 -2.19 -15.52
C SER A 8 -6.11 -2.89 -15.54
N LYS A 9 -6.35 -3.77 -14.57
CA LYS A 9 -7.63 -4.45 -14.37
C LYS A 9 -8.40 -3.75 -13.25
N HIS A 10 -9.63 -3.33 -13.53
CA HIS A 10 -10.52 -2.80 -12.49
C HIS A 10 -10.88 -3.89 -11.48
N LEU A 11 -10.87 -3.53 -10.19
CA LEU A 11 -11.22 -4.43 -9.09
C LEU A 11 -12.54 -4.03 -8.42
N VAL A 12 -12.62 -2.80 -7.94
CA VAL A 12 -13.76 -2.32 -7.14
C VAL A 12 -13.90 -0.81 -7.26
N THR A 13 -15.12 -0.34 -7.06
CA THR A 13 -15.45 1.08 -6.91
C THR A 13 -16.04 1.31 -5.51
N GLY A 14 -15.47 2.23 -4.75
CA GLY A 14 -15.95 2.66 -3.44
C GLY A 14 -17.16 3.57 -3.55
N LYS A 15 -17.86 3.78 -2.43
CA LYS A 15 -19.07 4.60 -2.35
C LYS A 15 -18.86 6.04 -2.82
N ASP A 16 -17.68 6.59 -2.59
CA ASP A 16 -17.30 7.96 -2.99
C ASP A 16 -16.85 8.08 -4.46
N GLY A 17 -16.95 6.98 -5.22
CA GLY A 17 -16.53 6.89 -6.62
C GLY A 17 -15.06 6.51 -6.84
N THR A 18 -14.29 6.29 -5.78
CA THR A 18 -12.88 5.89 -5.89
C THR A 18 -12.75 4.49 -6.47
N ARG A 19 -11.89 4.31 -7.47
CA ARG A 19 -11.71 3.04 -8.18
C ARG A 19 -10.34 2.44 -7.89
N ILE A 20 -10.32 1.15 -7.57
CA ILE A 20 -9.08 0.38 -7.37
C ILE A 20 -8.84 -0.49 -8.58
N TYR A 21 -7.58 -0.50 -9.05
CA TYR A 21 -7.10 -1.30 -10.16
C TYR A 21 -5.86 -2.10 -9.76
N THR A 22 -5.70 -3.28 -10.37
CA THR A 22 -4.44 -4.03 -10.33
C THR A 22 -3.67 -3.92 -11.63
N VAL A 23 -2.36 -4.03 -11.53
CA VAL A 23 -1.44 -3.97 -12.66
C VAL A 23 -0.47 -5.13 -12.57
N ASN A 24 -0.30 -5.85 -13.68
CA ASN A 24 0.66 -6.93 -13.74
C ASN A 24 2.09 -6.45 -13.39
N PRO A 25 2.89 -7.21 -12.61
CA PRO A 25 4.22 -6.79 -12.16
C PRO A 25 5.15 -6.32 -13.27
N LYS A 26 5.12 -6.97 -14.44
CA LYS A 26 5.97 -6.58 -15.58
C LYS A 26 5.57 -5.21 -16.13
N VAL A 27 4.28 -4.97 -16.27
CA VAL A 27 3.72 -3.69 -16.74
C VAL A 27 3.99 -2.60 -15.70
N TRP A 28 3.76 -2.90 -14.43
CA TRP A 28 4.02 -1.99 -13.32
C TRP A 28 5.48 -1.53 -13.30
N ASN A 29 6.42 -2.48 -13.37
CA ASN A 29 7.84 -2.15 -13.35
C ASN A 29 8.26 -1.30 -14.54
N ALA A 30 7.73 -1.58 -15.73
CA ALA A 30 7.99 -0.77 -16.91
C ALA A 30 7.38 0.64 -16.79
N HIS A 31 6.17 0.74 -16.22
CA HIS A 31 5.45 2.00 -15.99
C HIS A 31 6.22 2.91 -15.04
N ILE A 32 6.60 2.41 -13.86
CA ILE A 32 7.37 3.16 -12.85
C ILE A 32 8.70 3.64 -13.44
N LYS A 33 9.43 2.77 -14.16
CA LYS A 33 10.67 3.14 -14.86
C LYS A 33 10.43 4.24 -15.91
N SER A 34 9.34 4.15 -16.68
CA SER A 34 9.01 5.19 -17.66
C SER A 34 8.65 6.51 -17.01
N ILE A 35 7.94 6.51 -15.87
CA ILE A 35 7.63 7.74 -15.14
C ILE A 35 8.94 8.40 -14.67
N HIS A 36 9.85 7.62 -14.09
CA HIS A 36 11.15 8.11 -13.64
C HIS A 36 11.95 8.75 -14.79
N SER A 37 12.07 8.05 -15.92
CA SER A 37 12.88 8.54 -17.05
C SER A 37 12.29 9.79 -17.69
N LYS A 38 10.96 9.90 -17.77
CA LYS A 38 10.28 11.01 -18.47
C LYS A 38 10.21 12.29 -17.66
N HIS A 39 10.12 12.18 -16.34
CA HIS A 39 9.82 13.33 -15.50
C HIS A 39 11.02 13.81 -14.70
N ASN A 40 12.18 13.14 -14.89
CA ASN A 40 13.37 13.35 -14.06
C ASN A 40 12.95 13.53 -12.61
N ILE A 41 12.07 12.63 -12.19
CA ILE A 41 11.74 12.38 -10.81
C ILE A 41 13.00 11.61 -10.37
N PRO A 42 13.95 12.18 -9.58
CA PRO A 42 14.93 11.39 -8.85
C PRO A 42 14.25 10.17 -8.25
N GLU A 43 14.95 9.13 -7.84
CA GLU A 43 14.30 7.97 -7.19
C GLU A 43 13.48 8.45 -5.96
N TRP A 44 12.25 8.96 -6.16
CA TRP A 44 11.50 9.84 -5.24
C TRP A 44 10.76 9.05 -4.20
N TYR A 45 10.99 7.75 -4.23
CA TYR A 45 10.83 6.91 -3.08
C TYR A 45 11.98 6.95 -2.10
N MET A 46 12.94 7.83 -2.38
CA MET A 46 13.97 8.17 -1.47
C MET A 46 14.23 9.67 -1.45
N GLN A 47 13.62 10.37 -0.49
CA GLN A 47 14.17 11.59 0.10
C GLN A 47 15.68 11.42 0.40
N PRO A 48 16.49 12.48 0.57
CA PRO A 48 17.93 12.36 0.87
C PRO A 48 18.28 11.39 2.01
N SER A 49 17.41 11.28 3.04
CA SER A 49 17.54 10.30 4.14
C SER A 49 17.43 8.84 3.71
N PHE A 50 16.68 8.56 2.65
CA PHE A 50 16.51 7.24 2.09
C PHE A 50 17.58 6.89 1.08
N LYS A 51 18.15 7.88 0.36
CA LYS A 51 19.38 7.66 -0.40
C LYS A 51 20.46 7.12 0.52
N TRP A 52 20.64 7.73 1.68
CA TRP A 52 21.49 7.21 2.73
C TRP A 52 21.08 5.79 3.18
N LEU A 53 19.79 5.54 3.45
CA LEU A 53 19.30 4.22 3.87
C LEU A 53 19.56 3.13 2.83
N TYR A 54 19.27 3.35 1.55
CA TYR A 54 19.56 2.41 0.48
C TYR A 54 21.05 2.24 0.23
N GLU A 55 21.84 3.32 0.30
CA GLU A 55 23.29 3.23 0.21
C GLU A 55 23.87 2.31 1.30
N HIS A 56 23.32 2.36 2.52
CA HIS A 56 23.81 1.61 3.70
C HIS A 56 23.12 0.26 3.95
N THR A 57 21.85 0.08 3.59
CA THR A 57 21.07 -1.15 3.85
C THR A 57 20.74 -1.95 2.60
N LYS A 58 20.91 -1.36 1.40
CA LYS A 58 20.47 -1.90 0.10
C LYS A 58 18.96 -2.14 -0.02
N ILE A 59 18.16 -1.64 0.93
CA ILE A 59 16.70 -1.68 0.89
C ILE A 59 16.23 -0.40 0.20
N GLY A 60 15.94 -0.50 -1.09
CA GLY A 60 15.38 0.61 -1.88
C GLY A 60 13.86 0.53 -1.83
N TYR A 61 13.18 1.66 -1.80
CA TYR A 61 11.72 1.64 -1.92
C TYR A 61 11.33 1.59 -3.40
N PHE A 62 10.57 0.56 -3.76
CA PHE A 62 9.91 0.43 -5.04
C PHE A 62 8.40 0.55 -4.81
N PRO A 63 7.70 1.50 -5.46
CA PRO A 63 6.26 1.67 -5.27
C PRO A 63 5.51 0.39 -5.54
N ARG A 64 4.59 0.08 -4.63
CA ARG A 64 3.61 -1.00 -4.81
C ARG A 64 2.21 -0.46 -5.10
N GLY A 65 2.01 0.85 -4.88
CA GLY A 65 0.78 1.57 -5.17
C GLY A 65 1.03 2.95 -5.81
N LEU A 66 -0.03 3.50 -6.39
CA LEU A 66 -0.11 4.82 -6.98
C LEU A 66 -1.55 5.33 -6.92
N ALA A 67 -1.77 6.42 -6.21
CA ALA A 67 -3.02 7.17 -6.21
C ALA A 67 -2.99 8.35 -7.19
N ILE A 68 -4.10 8.56 -7.90
CA ILE A 68 -4.36 9.72 -8.75
C ILE A 68 -5.59 10.44 -8.19
N GLU A 69 -5.37 11.33 -7.22
CA GLU A 69 -6.39 12.05 -6.46
C GLU A 69 -7.50 12.65 -7.35
N LYS A 70 -7.11 13.41 -8.38
CA LYS A 70 -8.07 14.07 -9.30
C LYS A 70 -8.97 13.10 -10.07
N ALA A 71 -8.48 11.90 -10.35
CA ALA A 71 -9.25 10.88 -11.05
C ALA A 71 -10.01 9.94 -10.08
N LYS A 72 -9.71 10.03 -8.77
CA LYS A 72 -10.11 9.07 -7.75
C LYS A 72 -9.75 7.63 -8.13
N GLU A 73 -8.50 7.41 -8.56
CA GLU A 73 -8.03 6.11 -9.00
C GLU A 73 -6.82 5.66 -8.18
N ILE A 74 -6.86 4.42 -7.71
CA ILE A 74 -5.77 3.74 -7.02
C ILE A 74 -5.31 2.59 -7.90
N TYR A 75 -4.02 2.53 -8.19
CA TYR A 75 -3.39 1.44 -8.92
C TYR A 75 -2.41 0.73 -7.99
N VAL A 76 -2.51 -0.59 -7.89
CA VAL A 76 -1.56 -1.42 -7.15
C VAL A 76 -0.99 -2.52 -8.02
N ILE A 77 0.24 -2.93 -7.73
CA ILE A 77 0.81 -4.15 -8.33
C ILE A 77 -0.03 -5.36 -7.92
N GLU A 78 -0.21 -6.34 -8.82
CA GLU A 78 -0.87 -7.62 -8.47
C GLU A 78 -0.22 -8.25 -7.22
N GLY A 79 -1.06 -8.75 -6.30
CA GLY A 79 -0.71 -9.14 -4.94
C GLY A 79 -0.90 -8.01 -3.92
N GLY A 80 -0.74 -6.74 -4.32
CA GLY A 80 -0.95 -5.57 -3.47
C GLY A 80 -2.43 -5.28 -3.18
N GLU A 81 -3.36 -5.82 -3.97
CA GLU A 81 -4.79 -5.67 -3.72
C GLU A 81 -5.28 -6.39 -2.46
N LYS A 82 -4.44 -7.23 -1.85
CA LYS A 82 -4.74 -7.91 -0.59
C LYS A 82 -4.05 -7.26 0.61
N ASP A 83 -3.23 -6.24 0.35
CA ASP A 83 -2.47 -5.51 1.36
C ASP A 83 -3.31 -4.33 1.85
N TYR A 84 -4.00 -4.54 2.97
CA TYR A 84 -4.89 -3.53 3.55
C TYR A 84 -4.18 -2.20 3.81
N THR A 85 -2.99 -2.25 4.42
CA THR A 85 -2.24 -1.07 4.80
C THR A 85 -1.79 -0.28 3.57
N LEU A 86 -1.40 -0.97 2.49
CA LEU A 86 -1.12 -0.32 1.20
C LEU A 86 -2.37 0.36 0.64
N LEU A 87 -3.51 -0.33 0.59
CA LEU A 87 -4.74 0.25 0.02
C LEU A 87 -5.26 1.45 0.82
N ALA A 88 -5.21 1.38 2.15
CA ALA A 88 -5.59 2.48 3.02
C ALA A 88 -4.63 3.68 2.86
N HIS A 89 -3.33 3.44 2.69
CA HIS A 89 -2.34 4.48 2.39
C HIS A 89 -2.65 5.20 1.07
N GLU A 90 -2.86 4.45 -0.02
CA GLU A 90 -3.21 5.05 -1.32
C GLU A 90 -4.56 5.79 -1.26
N TYR A 91 -5.51 5.30 -0.47
CA TYR A 91 -6.76 6.02 -0.24
C TYR A 91 -6.57 7.33 0.54
N GLY A 92 -5.62 7.38 1.48
CA GLY A 92 -5.24 8.63 2.14
C GLY A 92 -4.79 9.70 1.14
N HIS A 93 -4.07 9.32 0.07
CA HIS A 93 -3.74 10.24 -1.02
C HIS A 93 -4.97 10.69 -1.81
N ILE A 94 -5.98 9.84 -2.02
CA ILE A 94 -7.26 10.25 -2.62
C ILE A 94 -8.00 11.26 -1.75
N LEU A 95 -7.85 11.16 -0.42
CA LEU A 95 -8.40 12.11 0.54
C LEU A 95 -7.56 13.41 0.67
N GLY A 96 -6.47 13.54 -0.09
CA GLY A 96 -5.60 14.72 -0.12
C GLY A 96 -4.48 14.72 0.94
N HIS A 97 -4.23 13.59 1.61
CA HIS A 97 -3.11 13.49 2.55
C HIS A 97 -1.79 13.28 1.80
N GLY A 98 -0.77 14.07 2.16
CA GLY A 98 0.60 13.84 1.72
C GLY A 98 1.31 12.81 2.58
N HIS A 99 2.51 12.41 2.16
CA HIS A 99 3.38 11.58 2.99
C HIS A 99 3.77 12.29 4.29
N THR A 100 3.77 11.56 5.40
CA THR A 100 4.37 12.04 6.65
C THR A 100 5.90 11.93 6.60
N ASN A 101 6.58 12.48 7.61
CA ASN A 101 8.00 12.24 7.79
C ASN A 101 8.28 10.73 7.99
N ASN A 102 9.35 10.25 7.36
CA ASN A 102 9.74 8.84 7.32
C ASN A 102 10.02 8.22 8.70
N LEU A 103 10.40 9.04 9.68
CA LEU A 103 10.69 8.59 11.04
C LEU A 103 9.46 8.55 11.94
N VAL A 104 8.31 9.06 11.48
CA VAL A 104 7.07 9.11 12.25
C VAL A 104 6.23 7.87 11.89
N PRO A 105 5.98 6.95 12.82
CA PRO A 105 5.15 5.79 12.55
C PRO A 105 3.70 6.22 12.29
N ASN A 106 3.25 6.17 11.05
CA ASN A 106 1.92 6.63 10.61
C ASN A 106 1.54 5.96 9.29
N LEU A 107 0.24 5.76 9.04
CA LEU A 107 -0.29 5.13 7.84
C LEU A 107 0.15 5.84 6.57
N MET A 108 0.28 7.16 6.58
CA MET A 108 0.78 7.97 5.46
C MET A 108 2.31 8.00 5.35
N ASN A 109 3.02 7.17 6.13
CA ASN A 109 4.46 7.04 5.97
C ASN A 109 4.78 6.35 4.64
N PRO A 110 5.76 6.87 3.87
CA PRO A 110 6.16 6.26 2.61
C PRO A 110 6.89 4.92 2.78
N ILE A 111 7.23 4.48 4.00
CA ILE A 111 7.83 3.17 4.26
C ILE A 111 6.75 2.22 4.76
N ASP A 112 6.50 1.12 4.03
CA ASP A 112 5.52 0.10 4.41
C ASP A 112 5.65 -0.35 5.88
N SER A 113 6.88 -0.59 6.36
CA SER A 113 7.14 -1.05 7.74
C SER A 113 6.92 0.01 8.82
N MET A 114 6.78 1.29 8.46
CA MET A 114 6.50 2.39 9.39
C MET A 114 5.02 2.77 9.42
N ARG A 115 4.15 2.08 8.67
CA ARG A 115 2.69 2.31 8.64
C ARG A 115 1.99 1.64 9.81
N LEU A 116 2.30 2.12 11.02
CA LEU A 116 1.91 1.47 12.28
C LEU A 116 0.74 2.14 13.01
N THR A 117 0.50 3.42 12.78
CA THR A 117 -0.57 4.18 13.46
C THR A 117 -1.44 4.90 12.44
N ASP A 118 -2.72 5.10 12.73
CA ASP A 118 -3.63 5.83 11.85
C ASP A 118 -4.33 6.96 12.59
N GLY A 119 -3.58 8.05 12.84
CA GLY A 119 -4.07 9.19 13.61
C GLY A 119 -5.28 9.89 12.97
N ASP A 120 -5.36 9.89 11.64
CA ASP A 120 -6.41 10.57 10.86
C ASP A 120 -7.63 9.68 10.58
N LYS A 121 -7.62 8.42 11.07
CA LYS A 121 -8.67 7.42 10.85
C LYS A 121 -8.94 7.17 9.36
N ILE A 122 -7.90 7.20 8.54
CA ILE A 122 -7.98 6.92 7.10
C ILE A 122 -8.38 5.46 6.87
N SER A 123 -7.90 4.54 7.70
CA SER A 123 -8.30 3.14 7.73
C SER A 123 -9.81 2.98 7.90
N ASP A 124 -10.41 3.63 8.90
CA ASP A 124 -11.86 3.55 9.14
C ASP A 124 -12.64 4.07 7.92
N ARG A 125 -12.20 5.20 7.35
CA ARG A 125 -12.83 5.78 6.15
C ARG A 125 -12.69 4.87 4.93
N PHE A 126 -11.54 4.22 4.76
CA PHE A 126 -11.31 3.24 3.71
C PHE A 126 -12.28 2.06 3.86
N GLU A 127 -12.39 1.50 5.07
CA GLU A 127 -13.31 0.40 5.36
C GLU A 127 -14.76 0.78 5.11
N GLU A 128 -15.19 1.96 5.53
CA GLU A 128 -16.54 2.45 5.26
C GLU A 128 -16.81 2.62 3.76
N ASN A 129 -15.84 3.14 3.02
CA ASN A 129 -15.95 3.41 1.59
C ASN A 129 -15.94 2.12 0.74
N PHE A 130 -15.14 1.12 1.15
CA PHE A 130 -14.94 -0.14 0.42
C PHE A 130 -15.47 -1.37 1.18
N ARG A 131 -16.48 -1.18 2.05
CA ARG A 131 -16.94 -2.19 3.02
C ARG A 131 -17.10 -3.61 2.47
N GLU A 132 -17.79 -3.75 1.35
CA GLU A 132 -18.01 -5.07 0.75
C GLU A 132 -16.69 -5.75 0.32
N TYR A 133 -15.76 -4.97 -0.25
CA TYR A 133 -14.45 -5.46 -0.65
C TYR A 133 -13.59 -5.82 0.57
N TYR A 134 -13.61 -4.95 1.59
CA TYR A 134 -12.92 -5.19 2.85
C TYR A 134 -13.36 -6.51 3.50
N GLU A 135 -14.68 -6.70 3.66
CA GLU A 135 -15.25 -7.89 4.30
C GLU A 135 -14.99 -9.18 3.50
N LYS A 136 -15.05 -9.13 2.16
CA LYS A 136 -14.94 -10.32 1.31
C LYS A 136 -13.51 -10.69 0.91
N VAL A 137 -12.59 -9.72 0.87
CA VAL A 137 -11.24 -9.93 0.33
C VAL A 137 -10.18 -9.71 1.40
N LEU A 138 -10.23 -8.57 2.10
CA LEU A 138 -9.15 -8.16 3.01
C LEU A 138 -9.23 -8.90 4.36
N VAL A 139 -10.40 -8.97 4.99
CA VAL A 139 -10.58 -9.69 6.26
C VAL A 139 -10.19 -11.18 6.17
N PRO A 140 -10.62 -11.95 5.15
CA PRO A 140 -10.17 -13.33 5.01
C PRO A 140 -8.67 -13.46 4.78
N HIS A 141 -8.06 -12.53 4.04
CA HIS A 141 -6.63 -12.53 3.80
C HIS A 141 -5.83 -12.30 5.09
N GLU A 142 -6.21 -11.30 5.88
CA GLU A 142 -5.57 -11.01 7.17
C GLU A 142 -5.72 -12.16 8.16
N ARG A 143 -6.90 -12.78 8.23
CA ARG A 143 -7.12 -13.99 9.05
C ARG A 143 -6.20 -15.14 8.64
N ASN A 144 -6.10 -15.42 7.34
CA ASN A 144 -5.23 -16.48 6.82
C ASN A 144 -3.74 -16.19 7.03
N ARG A 145 -3.34 -14.90 7.08
CA ARG A 145 -1.98 -14.49 7.42
C ARG A 145 -1.67 -14.70 8.91
N ALA A 146 -2.62 -14.42 9.80
CA ALA A 146 -2.44 -14.52 11.25
C ALA A 146 -2.58 -15.95 11.78
N LEU A 147 -3.36 -16.82 11.12
CA LEU A 147 -3.66 -18.17 11.59
C LEU A 147 -2.40 -19.03 11.88
N PRO A 148 -1.37 -19.05 11.02
CA PRO A 148 -0.14 -19.81 11.31
C PRO A 148 0.61 -19.30 12.54
N ALA A 149 0.62 -17.98 12.77
CA ALA A 149 1.28 -17.38 13.93
C ALA A 149 0.53 -17.68 15.23
N VAL A 150 -0.80 -17.66 15.21
CA VAL A 150 -1.64 -18.03 16.36
C VAL A 150 -1.49 -19.52 16.68
N ILE A 151 -1.47 -20.40 15.67
CA ILE A 151 -1.24 -21.83 15.87
C ILE A 151 0.17 -22.08 16.45
N ALA A 152 1.20 -21.42 15.93
CA ALA A 152 2.56 -21.56 16.44
C ALA A 152 2.69 -21.08 17.90
N LEU A 153 2.11 -19.94 18.26
CA LEU A 153 2.10 -19.44 19.65
C LEU A 153 1.27 -20.33 20.58
N GLY A 154 0.14 -20.84 20.10
CA GLY A 154 -0.70 -21.79 20.84
C GLY A 154 0.01 -23.12 21.11
N MET A 155 0.77 -23.64 20.15
CA MET A 155 1.58 -24.84 20.33
C MET A 155 2.77 -24.63 21.29
N ILE A 156 3.40 -23.44 21.28
CA ILE A 156 4.44 -23.08 22.25
C ILE A 156 3.85 -22.99 23.67
N ALA A 157 2.69 -22.37 23.83
CA ALA A 157 2.03 -22.25 25.13
C ALA A 157 1.60 -23.62 25.70
N TYR A 158 1.12 -24.54 24.86
CA TYR A 158 0.76 -25.89 25.29
C TYR A 158 1.98 -26.79 25.53
N GLY A 159 3.07 -26.62 24.77
CA GLY A 159 4.30 -27.39 24.92
C GLY A 159 5.15 -27.01 26.15
N MET A 160 4.93 -25.85 26.76
CA MET A 160 5.59 -25.44 28.03
C MET A 160 4.82 -25.86 29.29
N ILE A 161 3.65 -26.47 29.15
CA ILE A 161 2.82 -26.97 30.26
C ILE A 161 2.88 -28.52 30.34
N GLY A 162 3.64 -29.17 29.45
CA GLY A 162 3.83 -30.63 29.40
C GLY A 162 5.12 -31.12 30.05
#